data_AF-A0A7W7HX08-F1
#
_entry.id   AF-A0A7W7HX08-F1
#
_cell.length_a   1.000
_cell.length_b   1.000
_cell.length_c   1.000
_cell.angle_alpha   90.00
_cell.angle_beta   90.00
_cell.angle_gamma   90.00
#
_symmetry.space_group_name_H-M   'P 1'
#
loop_
_entity.id
_entity.type
_entity.pdbx_description
1 polymer ?
#
loop_
_entity_poly.entity_id
_entity_poly.type
_entity_poly.pdbx_seq_one_letter_code
_entity_poly.pdbx_strand_id
1 'polypeptide(L)'
;MSHPGLTRSLSLLAVSALVLGACGSPSNGRPAKQGPVVVDGAVDLPALQQLVDSARSRSPEQQEAELARLNNVLERQLWTESGLEAALGGAAAADAAFAAHGRALTGRARALADKPIVMVPAVYAAEPSGPTIGEGLFGGMLLVSLGADGVVSSSNDLKDGEHVAPDRSNKEIQSSGSRDHVDLDMNFTHESDGVTTKLVVKVGVSPCPDANGHFEATAKVDVSATKTGGSTGQRGTLDVTITGEVDDDATLASTDAEYRMQYADFANSKGGFVDVSGALSGPKARSATLNRTGGTPNAGMQETAVAGGMLYTMLVASNVTRAAEKGWQSGRCVILKPTAAPGPKRLKPGATSTINAAPRSRIDGGPVGGSVKANLTAGGAAVKPAGSKVKADATFAYTAPDAPDKSGTVSLEARSRRGVAKASIDFDTKQGGYVAGGGTKVKVSGLVPDLTAPFDLKGAGTGFTVVYSYSPTSATGGKYTYAGSGGGATMQGAGTYRITGDDPVLTLTQTGNGCVNVGTCARTANVITLTRE
;
A
#
# COMPACT_ATOMS: atom_id res chain seq x y z
N MET A 1 28.34 -46.76 0.10
CA MET A 1 29.76 -46.45 0.35
C MET A 1 29.83 -45.05 0.91
N SER A 2 30.21 -44.98 2.17
CA SER A 2 30.15 -43.82 3.04
C SER A 2 31.44 -43.00 2.93
N HIS A 3 31.34 -41.68 2.86
CA HIS A 3 32.26 -40.80 3.58
C HIS A 3 31.54 -39.50 3.98
N PRO A 4 31.55 -39.14 5.29
CA PRO A 4 30.96 -37.94 5.84
C PRO A 4 32.03 -36.87 6.12
N GLY A 5 31.60 -35.64 6.44
CA GLY A 5 32.43 -34.73 7.23
C GLY A 5 32.10 -33.25 7.05
N LEU A 6 31.38 -32.68 8.02
CA LEU A 6 31.79 -31.44 8.70
C LEU A 6 30.82 -31.15 9.84
N THR A 7 31.13 -31.74 11.00
CA THR A 7 30.68 -31.32 12.32
C THR A 7 31.44 -30.06 12.73
N ARG A 8 30.72 -29.00 13.10
CA ARG A 8 31.26 -27.91 13.94
C ARG A 8 30.66 -28.04 15.33
N SER A 9 31.56 -28.31 16.27
CA SER A 9 31.31 -28.46 17.70
C SER A 9 30.70 -27.20 18.32
N LEU A 10 29.61 -27.39 19.06
CA LEU A 10 29.20 -26.52 20.15
C LEU A 10 30.17 -26.71 21.32
N SER A 11 30.68 -25.61 21.87
CA SER A 11 31.28 -25.58 23.20
C SER A 11 30.48 -24.62 24.08
N LEU A 12 29.77 -25.20 25.05
CA LEU A 12 29.34 -24.55 26.29
C LEU A 12 30.58 -24.40 27.19
N LEU A 13 30.76 -23.25 27.85
CA LEU A 13 31.09 -23.17 29.30
C LEU A 13 31.19 -21.70 29.81
N ALA A 14 30.32 -21.43 30.80
CA ALA A 14 30.52 -20.75 32.09
C ALA A 14 31.26 -19.40 32.21
N VAL A 15 30.46 -18.39 32.60
CA VAL A 15 30.56 -17.52 33.82
C VAL A 15 31.91 -17.44 34.55
N SER A 16 32.48 -16.23 34.64
CA SER A 16 32.80 -15.55 35.94
C SER A 16 33.37 -14.12 35.77
N ALA A 17 32.62 -13.17 36.36
CA ALA A 17 33.01 -12.01 37.19
C ALA A 17 34.21 -11.08 36.87
N LEU A 18 33.85 -9.78 36.75
CA LEU A 18 34.43 -8.57 37.37
C LEU A 18 35.92 -8.23 37.22
N VAL A 19 36.19 -7.16 36.44
CA VAL A 19 37.16 -6.12 36.80
C VAL A 19 36.56 -4.74 36.51
N LEU A 20 36.63 -3.88 37.53
CA LEU A 20 36.28 -2.46 37.55
C LEU A 20 37.16 -1.66 36.58
N GLY A 21 36.54 -0.79 35.79
CA GLY A 21 37.20 0.25 35.01
C GLY A 21 36.31 1.49 34.94
N ALA A 22 36.57 2.45 35.81
CA ALA A 22 35.92 3.74 35.85
C ALA A 22 36.28 4.57 34.61
N CYS A 23 35.27 5.04 33.86
CA CYS A 23 35.32 6.24 33.02
C CYS A 23 33.89 6.58 32.54
N GLY A 24 33.35 7.71 33.03
CA GLY A 24 32.27 8.47 32.40
C GLY A 24 30.90 7.80 32.26
N SER A 25 30.18 7.58 33.37
CA SER A 25 28.73 7.36 33.27
C SER A 25 28.05 8.64 32.76
N PRO A 26 27.30 8.62 31.65
CA PRO A 26 26.29 9.65 31.45
C PRO A 26 25.36 9.55 32.66
N SER A 27 25.05 10.68 33.28
CA SER A 27 24.08 10.74 34.36
C SER A 27 22.76 10.16 33.85
N ASN A 28 22.52 8.88 34.13
CA ASN A 28 21.20 8.28 34.11
C ASN A 28 20.44 8.98 35.24
N GLY A 29 19.95 10.19 34.94
CA GLY A 29 19.01 10.89 35.77
C GLY A 29 17.88 9.92 36.03
N ARG A 30 17.77 9.48 37.29
CA ARG A 30 16.63 8.73 37.78
C ARG A 30 15.41 9.51 37.27
N PRO A 31 14.51 8.92 36.47
CA PRO A 31 13.35 9.65 35.98
C PRO A 31 12.68 10.25 37.21
N ALA A 32 12.46 11.57 37.17
CA ALA A 32 11.73 12.26 38.22
C ALA A 32 10.47 11.45 38.50
N LYS A 33 10.19 11.13 39.77
CA LYS A 33 8.97 10.42 40.13
C LYS A 33 7.81 11.18 39.50
N GLN A 34 7.12 10.56 38.53
CA GLN A 34 5.92 11.11 37.95
C GLN A 34 4.94 11.36 39.10
N GLY A 35 4.49 12.61 39.22
CA GLY A 35 3.41 12.95 40.13
C GLY A 35 2.10 12.28 39.69
N PRO A 36 1.09 12.23 40.56
CA PRO A 36 -0.21 11.69 40.20
C PRO A 36 -0.82 12.50 39.05
N VAL A 37 -1.46 11.81 38.11
CA VAL A 37 -2.13 12.45 36.96
C VAL A 37 -3.48 13.05 37.34
N VAL A 38 -4.06 12.58 38.44
CA VAL A 38 -5.32 13.10 39.00
C VAL A 38 -5.09 13.53 40.44
N VAL A 39 -5.39 14.79 40.74
CA VAL A 39 -5.27 15.38 42.09
C VAL A 39 -6.61 16.00 42.46
N ASP A 40 -7.21 15.53 43.56
CA ASP A 40 -8.50 16.02 44.06
C ASP A 40 -9.62 16.03 42.99
N GLY A 41 -9.61 15.03 42.10
CA GLY A 41 -10.59 14.88 41.01
C GLY A 41 -10.34 15.78 39.79
N ALA A 42 -9.28 16.59 39.80
CA ALA A 42 -8.82 17.37 38.66
C ALA A 42 -7.65 16.67 37.95
N VAL A 43 -7.60 16.78 36.61
CA VAL A 43 -6.50 16.22 35.82
C VAL A 43 -5.32 17.20 35.80
N ASP A 44 -4.13 16.73 36.19
CA ASP A 44 -2.87 17.45 36.04
C ASP A 44 -2.34 17.23 34.61
N LEU A 45 -2.64 18.18 33.73
CA LEU A 45 -2.27 18.10 32.32
C LEU A 45 -0.74 18.06 32.09
N PRO A 46 0.10 18.85 32.81
CA PRO A 46 1.55 18.66 32.79
C PRO A 46 2.03 17.26 33.17
N ALA A 47 1.50 16.66 34.24
CA ALA A 47 1.86 15.29 34.63
C ALA A 47 1.42 14.28 33.55
N LEU A 48 0.22 14.45 32.98
CA LEU A 48 -0.24 13.64 31.86
C LEU A 48 0.66 13.77 30.62
N GLN A 49 1.11 14.99 30.29
CA GLN A 49 2.04 15.21 29.19
C GLN A 49 3.38 14.48 29.43
N GLN A 50 3.91 14.50 30.65
CA GLN A 50 5.12 13.74 30.98
C GLN A 50 4.95 12.23 30.80
N LEU A 51 3.75 11.71 31.09
CA LEU A 51 3.42 10.32 30.83
C LEU A 51 3.41 10.01 29.32
N VAL A 52 2.75 10.87 28.52
CA VAL A 52 2.74 10.78 27.06
C VAL A 52 4.16 10.81 26.49
N ASP A 53 4.98 11.78 26.91
CA ASP A 53 6.36 11.91 26.44
C ASP A 53 7.21 10.69 26.82
N SER A 54 7.04 10.15 28.03
CA SER A 54 7.72 8.93 28.48
C SER A 54 7.27 7.70 27.68
N ALA A 55 5.98 7.60 27.34
CA ALA A 55 5.51 6.51 26.51
C ALA A 55 6.07 6.61 25.08
N ARG A 56 6.08 7.82 24.49
CA ARG A 56 6.60 8.04 23.14
C ARG A 56 8.09 7.76 23.00
N SER A 57 8.88 7.94 24.06
CA SER A 57 10.31 7.62 24.03
C SER A 57 10.61 6.11 24.07
N ARG A 58 9.60 5.26 24.31
CA ARG A 58 9.75 3.80 24.34
C ARG A 58 9.62 3.20 22.95
N SER A 59 10.17 2.00 22.75
CA SER A 59 9.92 1.23 21.52
C SER A 59 8.44 0.85 21.42
N PRO A 60 7.92 0.53 20.21
CA PRO A 60 6.53 0.07 20.06
C PRO A 60 6.20 -1.11 20.99
N GLU A 61 7.09 -2.09 21.13
CA GLU A 61 6.89 -3.26 21.98
C GLU A 61 6.83 -2.88 23.47
N GLN A 62 7.63 -1.89 23.89
CA GLN A 62 7.62 -1.36 25.24
C GLN A 62 6.37 -0.51 25.53
N GLN A 63 5.85 0.21 24.52
CA GLN A 63 4.60 0.96 24.63
C GLN A 63 3.42 -0.01 24.82
N GLU A 64 3.35 -1.05 23.99
CA GLU A 64 2.35 -2.10 24.10
C GLU A 64 2.41 -2.82 25.44
N ALA A 65 3.61 -3.19 25.90
CA ALA A 65 3.78 -3.86 27.19
C ALA A 65 3.32 -3.00 28.37
N GLU A 66 3.61 -1.69 28.36
CA GLU A 66 3.14 -0.79 29.42
C GLU A 66 1.61 -0.61 29.38
N LEU A 67 1.05 -0.41 28.19
CA LEU A 67 -0.38 -0.23 28.04
C LEU A 67 -1.15 -1.49 28.46
N ALA A 68 -0.66 -2.68 28.10
CA ALA A 68 -1.18 -3.95 28.58
C ALA A 68 -1.10 -4.03 30.11
N ARG A 69 0.03 -3.62 30.72
CA ARG A 69 0.19 -3.59 32.18
C ARG A 69 -0.84 -2.68 32.86
N LEU A 70 -0.98 -1.44 32.39
CA LEU A 70 -1.94 -0.46 32.93
C LEU A 70 -3.39 -0.96 32.78
N ASN A 71 -3.72 -1.53 31.61
CA ASN A 71 -5.04 -2.11 31.35
C ASN A 71 -5.35 -3.27 32.31
N ASN A 72 -4.40 -4.18 32.50
CA ASN A 72 -4.58 -5.34 33.38
C ASN A 72 -4.87 -4.92 34.81
N VAL A 73 -4.19 -3.89 35.30
CA VAL A 73 -4.45 -3.34 36.63
C VAL A 73 -5.87 -2.77 36.71
N LEU A 74 -6.25 -1.95 35.74
CA LEU A 74 -7.57 -1.32 35.69
C LEU A 74 -8.71 -2.34 35.59
N GLU A 75 -8.63 -3.25 34.64
CA GLU A 75 -9.67 -4.26 34.42
C GLU A 75 -9.79 -5.21 35.60
N ARG A 76 -8.66 -5.63 36.20
CA ARG A 76 -8.72 -6.51 37.35
C ARG A 76 -9.31 -5.83 38.58
N GLN A 77 -9.01 -4.55 38.77
CA GLN A 77 -9.64 -3.73 39.80
C GLN A 77 -11.15 -3.61 39.57
N LEU A 78 -11.58 -3.39 38.33
CA LEU A 78 -12.99 -3.37 37.96
C LEU A 78 -13.68 -4.72 38.22
N TRP A 79 -13.00 -5.86 38.04
CA TRP A 79 -13.53 -7.18 38.41
C TRP A 79 -13.80 -7.30 39.92
N THR A 80 -12.94 -6.70 40.74
CA THR A 80 -13.12 -6.65 42.18
C THR A 80 -14.28 -5.73 42.56
N GLU A 81 -14.30 -4.51 42.02
CA GLU A 81 -15.30 -3.48 42.33
C GLU A 81 -16.71 -3.86 41.85
N SER A 82 -16.81 -4.48 40.67
CA SER A 82 -18.06 -5.03 40.13
C SER A 82 -18.62 -6.22 40.92
N GLY A 83 -17.88 -6.75 41.89
CA GLY A 83 -18.25 -7.97 42.60
C GLY A 83 -18.16 -9.24 41.74
N LEU A 84 -17.63 -9.15 40.51
CA LEU A 84 -17.41 -10.31 39.64
C LEU A 84 -16.43 -11.29 40.31
N GLU A 85 -15.38 -10.78 40.97
CA GLU A 85 -14.45 -11.61 41.75
C GLU A 85 -15.17 -12.45 42.81
N ALA A 86 -16.02 -11.82 43.63
CA ALA A 86 -16.78 -12.53 44.64
C ALA A 86 -17.75 -13.55 44.01
N ALA A 87 -18.36 -13.19 42.89
CA ALA A 87 -19.28 -14.05 42.17
C ALA A 87 -18.60 -15.28 41.52
N LEU A 88 -17.30 -15.20 41.23
CA LEU A 88 -16.47 -16.30 40.73
C LEU A 88 -15.89 -17.18 41.84
N GLY A 89 -16.08 -16.81 43.11
CA GLY A 89 -15.56 -17.57 44.26
C GLY A 89 -14.23 -17.05 44.79
N GLY A 90 -13.86 -15.80 44.49
CA GLY A 90 -12.71 -15.10 45.06
C GLY A 90 -11.55 -14.85 44.09
N ALA A 91 -10.51 -14.16 44.58
CA ALA A 91 -9.40 -13.65 43.78
C ALA A 91 -8.73 -14.69 42.87
N ALA A 92 -8.45 -15.89 43.37
CA ALA A 92 -7.75 -16.92 42.60
C ALA A 92 -8.55 -17.39 41.37
N ALA A 93 -9.88 -17.56 41.52
CA ALA A 93 -10.75 -17.94 40.41
C ALA A 93 -10.88 -16.80 39.39
N ALA A 94 -11.00 -15.57 39.89
CA ALA A 94 -11.02 -14.36 39.06
C ALA A 94 -9.72 -14.18 38.26
N ASP A 95 -8.55 -14.34 38.88
CA ASP A 95 -7.24 -14.23 38.20
C ASP A 95 -7.07 -15.29 37.11
N ALA A 96 -7.50 -16.53 37.39
CA ALA A 96 -7.45 -17.62 36.43
C ALA A 96 -8.34 -17.36 35.21
N ALA A 97 -9.59 -16.93 35.45
CA ALA A 97 -10.51 -16.55 34.39
C ALA A 97 -9.97 -15.35 33.58
N PHE A 98 -9.51 -14.29 34.26
CA PHE A 98 -8.94 -13.10 33.62
C PHE A 98 -7.78 -13.45 32.69
N ALA A 99 -6.85 -14.29 33.15
CA ALA A 99 -5.73 -14.75 32.35
C ALA A 99 -6.17 -15.61 31.15
N ALA A 100 -7.21 -16.45 31.31
CA ALA A 100 -7.74 -17.29 30.23
C ALA A 100 -8.36 -16.45 29.12
N HIS A 101 -9.23 -15.50 29.46
CA HIS A 101 -9.85 -14.60 28.50
C HIS A 101 -8.83 -13.67 27.84
N GLY A 102 -7.88 -13.13 28.61
CA GLY A 102 -6.77 -12.34 28.08
C GLY A 102 -5.94 -13.11 27.03
N ARG A 103 -5.65 -14.41 27.27
CA ARG A 103 -4.98 -15.27 26.26
C ARG A 103 -5.82 -15.43 24.99
N ALA A 104 -7.14 -15.67 25.13
CA ALA A 104 -8.03 -15.85 24.00
C ALA A 104 -8.09 -14.60 23.09
N LEU A 105 -8.24 -13.42 23.69
CA LEU A 105 -8.24 -12.16 22.95
C LEU A 105 -6.87 -11.84 22.33
N THR A 106 -5.78 -12.05 23.07
CA THR A 106 -4.41 -11.89 22.54
C THR A 106 -4.17 -12.75 21.32
N GLY A 107 -4.55 -14.04 21.40
CA GLY A 107 -4.39 -14.99 20.30
C GLY A 107 -5.14 -14.55 19.05
N ARG A 108 -6.37 -14.05 19.21
CA ARG A 108 -7.17 -13.51 18.10
C ARG A 108 -6.53 -12.25 17.49
N ALA A 109 -6.10 -11.31 18.31
CA ALA A 109 -5.46 -10.08 17.84
C ALA A 109 -4.18 -10.38 17.05
N ARG A 110 -3.34 -11.30 17.53
CA ARG A 110 -2.13 -11.74 16.81
C ARG A 110 -2.46 -12.52 15.54
N ALA A 111 -3.50 -13.36 15.54
CA ALA A 111 -3.95 -14.03 14.32
C ALA A 111 -4.33 -13.04 13.21
N LEU A 112 -4.86 -11.87 13.59
CA LEU A 112 -5.19 -10.77 12.67
C LEU A 112 -3.96 -9.94 12.28
N ALA A 113 -2.93 -9.86 13.12
CA ALA A 113 -1.65 -9.28 12.74
C ALA A 113 -0.91 -10.14 11.71
N ASP A 114 -0.93 -11.46 11.90
CA ASP A 114 -0.16 -12.42 11.09
C ASP A 114 -0.78 -12.65 9.70
N LYS A 115 -2.09 -12.39 9.55
CA LYS A 115 -2.81 -12.53 8.29
C LYS A 115 -3.44 -11.19 7.91
N PRO A 116 -3.15 -10.64 6.72
CA PRO A 116 -3.77 -9.39 6.30
C PRO A 116 -5.30 -9.54 6.36
N ILE A 117 -5.98 -8.52 6.89
CA ILE A 117 -7.42 -8.41 6.76
C ILE A 117 -7.70 -8.24 5.27
N VAL A 118 -8.18 -9.30 4.64
CA VAL A 118 -8.60 -9.27 3.24
C VAL A 118 -10.09 -8.98 3.21
N MET A 119 -10.57 -8.24 2.20
CA MET A 119 -12.00 -8.02 1.96
C MET A 119 -12.73 -9.28 1.43
N VAL A 120 -12.18 -10.46 1.71
CA VAL A 120 -12.59 -11.79 1.22
C VAL A 120 -12.51 -12.76 2.41
N PRO A 121 -13.38 -13.79 2.52
CA PRO A 121 -13.45 -14.60 3.73
C PRO A 121 -12.10 -15.28 4.06
N ALA A 122 -11.57 -15.04 5.25
CA ALA A 122 -10.42 -15.73 5.79
C ALA A 122 -10.69 -16.25 7.20
N VAL A 123 -10.21 -17.46 7.49
CA VAL A 123 -10.24 -18.03 8.85
C VAL A 123 -8.99 -17.58 9.60
N TYR A 124 -9.19 -16.77 10.64
CA TYR A 124 -8.15 -16.28 11.53
C TYR A 124 -8.03 -17.21 12.73
N ALA A 125 -6.99 -18.05 12.73
CA ALA A 125 -6.62 -18.89 13.84
C ALA A 125 -5.11 -18.80 14.01
N ALA A 126 -4.64 -18.45 15.21
CA ALA A 126 -3.24 -18.49 15.61
C ALA A 126 -3.12 -19.10 16.99
N GLU A 127 -1.99 -19.72 17.27
CA GLU A 127 -1.67 -20.19 18.61
C GLU A 127 -1.36 -18.99 19.53
N PRO A 128 -1.91 -18.93 20.75
CA PRO A 128 -1.74 -17.82 21.68
C PRO A 128 -0.36 -17.83 22.36
N SER A 129 0.73 -17.96 21.60
CA SER A 129 2.09 -17.95 22.16
C SER A 129 2.54 -16.52 22.44
N GLY A 130 2.68 -16.17 23.73
CA GLY A 130 3.27 -14.95 24.25
C GLY A 130 2.48 -14.33 25.42
N PRO A 131 2.97 -13.25 26.04
CA PRO A 131 2.35 -12.67 27.22
C PRO A 131 0.93 -12.18 26.92
N THR A 132 0.02 -12.36 27.89
CA THR A 132 -1.36 -11.89 27.81
C THR A 132 -1.39 -10.37 27.77
N ILE A 133 -2.03 -9.81 26.75
CA ILE A 133 -2.10 -8.36 26.60
C ILE A 133 -3.26 -7.71 27.38
N GLY A 134 -4.04 -8.52 28.09
CA GLY A 134 -5.18 -8.10 28.90
C GLY A 134 -6.53 -8.47 28.33
N GLU A 135 -7.54 -8.38 29.16
CA GLU A 135 -8.90 -8.81 28.87
C GLU A 135 -9.83 -7.60 28.72
N GLY A 136 -9.73 -6.93 27.58
CA GLY A 136 -10.73 -5.93 27.23
C GLY A 136 -10.24 -4.79 26.38
N LEU A 137 -10.19 -3.57 26.94
CA LEU A 137 -9.97 -2.36 26.16
C LEU A 137 -8.60 -2.35 25.47
N PHE A 138 -7.53 -2.84 26.11
CA PHE A 138 -6.25 -3.01 25.41
C PHE A 138 -6.34 -4.00 24.24
N GLY A 139 -6.99 -5.16 24.45
CA GLY A 139 -7.18 -6.16 23.39
C GLY A 139 -7.97 -5.60 22.21
N GLY A 140 -9.05 -4.86 22.48
CA GLY A 140 -9.82 -4.13 21.47
C GLY A 140 -9.01 -3.05 20.76
N MET A 141 -8.15 -2.34 21.49
CA MET A 141 -7.28 -1.29 20.95
C MET A 141 -6.17 -1.83 20.05
N LEU A 142 -5.60 -2.98 20.40
CA LEU A 142 -4.67 -3.68 19.52
C LEU A 142 -5.39 -4.09 18.24
N LEU A 143 -6.62 -4.58 18.34
CA LEU A 143 -7.45 -4.91 17.18
C LEU A 143 -7.79 -3.69 16.32
N VAL A 144 -8.06 -2.53 16.90
CA VAL A 144 -8.22 -1.27 16.14
C VAL A 144 -6.94 -0.94 15.38
N SER A 145 -5.79 -0.99 16.06
CA SER A 145 -4.49 -0.63 15.47
C SER A 145 -4.10 -1.56 14.30
N LEU A 146 -4.22 -2.87 14.50
CA LEU A 146 -3.93 -3.88 13.48
C LEU A 146 -5.00 -3.86 12.38
N GLY A 147 -6.26 -3.67 12.79
CA GLY A 147 -7.42 -3.58 11.93
C GLY A 147 -7.30 -2.47 10.90
N ALA A 148 -6.93 -1.27 11.34
CA ALA A 148 -6.78 -0.11 10.48
C ALA A 148 -5.73 -0.34 9.39
N ASP A 149 -4.54 -0.88 9.71
CA ASP A 149 -3.50 -1.13 8.70
C ASP A 149 -3.95 -2.21 7.69
N GLY A 150 -4.54 -3.31 8.18
CA GLY A 150 -5.08 -4.38 7.32
C GLY A 150 -6.19 -3.90 6.37
N VAL A 151 -7.07 -3.04 6.87
CA VAL A 151 -8.22 -2.52 6.12
C VAL A 151 -7.81 -1.46 5.11
N VAL A 152 -6.90 -0.55 5.47
CA VAL A 152 -6.35 0.45 4.54
C VAL A 152 -5.51 -0.23 3.45
N SER A 153 -4.71 -1.24 3.81
CA SER A 153 -3.88 -1.95 2.83
C SER A 153 -4.71 -2.79 1.85
N SER A 154 -5.67 -3.58 2.33
CA SER A 154 -6.51 -4.42 1.46
C SER A 154 -7.40 -3.63 0.51
N SER A 155 -7.86 -2.45 0.94
CA SER A 155 -8.66 -1.60 0.08
C SER A 155 -7.86 -0.95 -1.07
N ASN A 156 -6.52 -1.05 -1.08
CA ASN A 156 -5.71 -0.54 -2.19
C ASN A 156 -5.99 -1.29 -3.50
N ASP A 157 -6.43 -2.55 -3.41
CA ASP A 157 -6.71 -3.40 -4.56
C ASP A 157 -8.10 -3.12 -5.19
N LEU A 158 -8.98 -2.41 -4.49
CA LEU A 158 -10.31 -2.04 -5.00
C LEU A 158 -10.19 -1.12 -6.21
N LYS A 159 -10.90 -1.40 -7.30
CA LYS A 159 -10.91 -0.55 -8.49
C LYS A 159 -11.68 0.75 -8.27
N ASP A 160 -11.50 1.70 -9.18
CA ASP A 160 -12.24 2.96 -9.16
C ASP A 160 -13.76 2.68 -9.25
N GLY A 161 -14.54 3.16 -8.28
CA GLY A 161 -15.98 2.93 -8.16
C GLY A 161 -16.40 1.56 -7.60
N GLU A 162 -15.44 0.68 -7.27
CA GLU A 162 -15.73 -0.61 -6.66
C GLU A 162 -16.13 -0.46 -5.19
N HIS A 163 -17.17 -1.20 -4.81
CA HIS A 163 -17.69 -1.25 -3.44
C HIS A 163 -17.80 -2.71 -3.00
N VAL A 164 -17.25 -3.03 -1.83
CA VAL A 164 -17.40 -4.32 -1.18
C VAL A 164 -18.42 -4.20 -0.07
N ALA A 165 -19.52 -4.95 -0.22
CA ALA A 165 -20.51 -5.09 0.82
C ALA A 165 -19.97 -5.96 1.98
N PRO A 166 -20.44 -5.75 3.22
CA PRO A 166 -19.97 -6.54 4.35
C PRO A 166 -20.32 -8.02 4.17
N ASP A 167 -19.32 -8.88 4.35
CA ASP A 167 -19.54 -10.33 4.36
C ASP A 167 -20.35 -10.73 5.58
N ARG A 168 -21.63 -11.06 5.37
CA ARG A 168 -22.55 -11.48 6.43
C ARG A 168 -22.37 -12.95 6.83
N SER A 169 -21.53 -13.72 6.13
CA SER A 169 -21.25 -15.11 6.45
C SER A 169 -20.36 -15.23 7.69
N ASN A 170 -19.44 -14.29 7.90
CA ASN A 170 -18.68 -14.14 9.13
C ASN A 170 -19.39 -13.13 10.06
N LYS A 171 -19.93 -13.63 11.18
CA LYS A 171 -20.60 -12.79 12.18
C LYS A 171 -19.63 -12.12 13.15
N GLU A 172 -18.38 -12.59 13.21
CA GLU A 172 -17.38 -12.08 14.15
C GLU A 172 -16.53 -10.97 13.56
N ILE A 173 -16.24 -10.98 12.25
CA ILE A 173 -15.44 -9.96 11.57
C ILE A 173 -16.12 -9.64 10.24
N GLN A 174 -16.51 -8.39 10.07
CA GLN A 174 -17.10 -7.86 8.85
C GLN A 174 -16.27 -6.66 8.40
N SER A 175 -15.82 -6.68 7.15
CA SER A 175 -15.20 -5.53 6.52
C SER A 175 -16.03 -5.14 5.30
N SER A 176 -16.19 -3.84 5.09
CA SER A 176 -16.87 -3.29 3.93
C SER A 176 -16.25 -1.98 3.55
N GLY A 177 -16.54 -1.52 2.34
CA GLY A 177 -16.17 -0.17 1.95
C GLY A 177 -15.87 -0.05 0.48
N SER A 178 -15.20 1.05 0.19
CA SER A 178 -14.80 1.47 -1.12
C SER A 178 -13.39 2.06 -1.00
N ARG A 179 -12.89 2.66 -2.07
CA ARG A 179 -11.60 3.34 -2.05
C ARG A 179 -11.61 4.59 -1.15
N ASP A 180 -12.75 5.25 -1.02
CA ASP A 180 -12.94 6.49 -0.24
C ASP A 180 -13.10 6.25 1.26
N HIS A 181 -13.81 5.19 1.65
CA HIS A 181 -14.14 4.88 3.03
C HIS A 181 -14.12 3.37 3.26
N VAL A 182 -13.65 2.95 4.42
CA VAL A 182 -13.63 1.54 4.80
C VAL A 182 -14.07 1.36 6.24
N ASP A 183 -14.98 0.41 6.43
CA ASP A 183 -15.53 0.01 7.72
C ASP A 183 -15.02 -1.37 8.11
N LEU A 184 -14.77 -1.54 9.40
CA LEU A 184 -14.42 -2.79 10.04
C LEU A 184 -15.24 -2.93 11.31
N ASP A 185 -16.11 -3.93 11.33
CA ASP A 185 -16.88 -4.35 12.50
C ASP A 185 -16.34 -5.70 12.99
N MET A 186 -15.93 -5.76 14.25
CA MET A 186 -15.60 -7.00 14.94
C MET A 186 -16.55 -7.18 16.12
N ASN A 187 -17.02 -8.42 16.34
CA ASN A 187 -17.90 -8.78 17.44
C ASN A 187 -17.52 -10.17 17.95
N PHE A 188 -16.72 -10.19 19.01
CA PHE A 188 -16.25 -11.40 19.65
C PHE A 188 -17.02 -11.63 20.93
N THR A 189 -17.46 -12.87 21.13
CA THR A 189 -18.00 -13.34 22.41
C THR A 189 -17.21 -14.57 22.82
N HIS A 190 -16.69 -14.57 24.04
CA HIS A 190 -15.97 -15.69 24.61
C HIS A 190 -16.57 -16.04 25.97
N GLU A 191 -16.84 -17.32 26.19
CA GLU A 191 -17.32 -17.84 27.47
C GLU A 191 -16.33 -18.88 27.98
N SER A 192 -15.75 -18.62 29.15
CA SER A 192 -14.83 -19.54 29.83
C SER A 192 -14.80 -19.23 31.32
N ASP A 193 -14.55 -20.24 32.14
CA ASP A 193 -14.28 -20.09 33.58
C ASP A 193 -15.37 -19.31 34.34
N GLY A 194 -16.63 -19.43 33.90
CA GLY A 194 -17.78 -18.75 34.51
C GLY A 194 -17.90 -17.26 34.17
N VAL A 195 -17.13 -16.76 33.20
CA VAL A 195 -17.19 -15.39 32.68
C VAL A 195 -17.54 -15.40 31.19
N THR A 196 -18.47 -14.54 30.81
CA THR A 196 -18.82 -14.18 29.44
C THR A 196 -18.24 -12.81 29.13
N THR A 197 -17.31 -12.77 28.18
CA THR A 197 -16.66 -11.54 27.71
C THR A 197 -17.08 -11.24 26.28
N LYS A 198 -17.51 -10.00 26.06
CA LYS A 198 -17.93 -9.49 24.76
C LYS A 198 -17.04 -8.32 24.38
N LEU A 199 -16.52 -8.36 23.16
CA LEU A 199 -15.71 -7.30 22.57
C LEU A 199 -16.31 -6.91 21.22
N VAL A 200 -16.74 -5.66 21.10
CA VAL A 200 -17.18 -5.09 19.83
C VAL A 200 -16.21 -3.98 19.46
N VAL A 201 -15.66 -4.06 18.26
CA VAL A 201 -14.79 -3.03 17.68
C VAL A 201 -15.43 -2.54 16.40
N LYS A 202 -15.52 -1.22 16.23
CA LYS A 202 -15.93 -0.58 14.99
C LYS A 202 -14.86 0.40 14.58
N VAL A 203 -14.38 0.32 13.36
CA VAL A 203 -13.41 1.27 12.81
C VAL A 203 -13.96 1.78 11.49
N GLY A 204 -14.01 3.09 11.31
CA GLY A 204 -14.31 3.73 10.03
C GLY A 204 -13.13 4.59 9.63
N VAL A 205 -12.54 4.35 8.46
CA VAL A 205 -11.40 5.13 7.97
C VAL A 205 -11.75 5.70 6.61
N SER A 206 -11.53 6.99 6.43
CA SER A 206 -11.53 7.62 5.11
C SER A 206 -10.07 7.79 4.67
N PRO A 207 -9.44 6.75 4.08
CA PRO A 207 -7.99 6.74 3.88
C PRO A 207 -7.51 7.70 2.80
N CYS A 208 -8.39 8.36 2.06
CA CYS A 208 -8.02 9.34 1.07
C CYS A 208 -8.42 10.75 1.52
N PRO A 209 -7.49 11.72 1.54
CA PRO A 209 -7.83 13.08 1.95
C PRO A 209 -8.79 13.75 0.98
N ASP A 210 -9.57 14.69 1.49
CA ASP A 210 -10.55 15.45 0.71
C ASP A 210 -9.89 16.51 -0.20
N ALA A 211 -10.69 17.46 -0.75
CA ALA A 211 -10.16 18.54 -1.59
C ALA A 211 -9.15 19.46 -0.89
N ASN A 212 -9.28 19.59 0.43
CA ASN A 212 -8.53 20.52 1.26
C ASN A 212 -7.28 19.87 1.87
N GLY A 213 -7.20 18.53 1.84
CA GLY A 213 -6.16 17.75 2.49
C GLY A 213 -6.60 17.16 3.82
N HIS A 214 -7.89 17.19 4.14
CA HIS A 214 -8.43 16.67 5.38
C HIS A 214 -8.63 15.15 5.31
N PHE A 215 -8.19 14.42 6.33
CA PHE A 215 -8.53 13.01 6.51
C PHE A 215 -9.17 12.79 7.89
N GLU A 216 -10.02 11.77 7.97
CA GLU A 216 -10.72 11.40 9.20
C GLU A 216 -10.70 9.88 9.39
N ALA A 217 -10.59 9.46 10.65
CA ALA A 217 -10.80 8.09 11.09
C ALA A 217 -11.52 8.06 12.44
N THR A 218 -12.39 7.09 12.63
CA THR A 218 -13.09 6.85 13.88
C THR A 218 -12.85 5.42 14.34
N ALA A 219 -12.77 5.23 15.65
CA ALA A 219 -12.73 3.91 16.26
C ALA A 219 -13.62 3.89 17.49
N LYS A 220 -14.38 2.82 17.64
CA LYS A 220 -15.21 2.55 18.80
C LYS A 220 -14.91 1.15 19.32
N VAL A 221 -14.61 1.05 20.60
CA VAL A 221 -14.40 -0.22 21.29
C VAL A 221 -15.41 -0.30 22.42
N ASP A 222 -16.25 -1.33 22.42
CA ASP A 222 -17.10 -1.72 23.54
C ASP A 222 -16.60 -3.06 24.09
N VAL A 223 -16.28 -3.10 25.37
CA VAL A 223 -15.97 -4.35 26.08
C VAL A 223 -16.96 -4.55 27.22
N SER A 224 -17.36 -5.79 27.48
CA SER A 224 -17.98 -6.18 28.74
C SER A 224 -17.48 -7.52 29.23
N ALA A 225 -17.31 -7.68 30.54
CA ALA A 225 -17.07 -8.97 31.20
C ALA A 225 -18.17 -9.18 32.24
N THR A 226 -18.86 -10.31 32.18
CA THR A 226 -20.03 -10.61 33.02
C THR A 226 -19.97 -12.04 33.52
N LYS A 227 -20.47 -12.31 34.73
CA LYS A 227 -20.66 -13.69 35.19
C LYS A 227 -21.59 -14.41 34.23
N THR A 228 -21.19 -15.56 33.72
CA THR A 228 -21.99 -16.36 32.79
C THR A 228 -23.34 -16.70 33.42
N GLY A 229 -24.43 -16.34 32.74
CA GLY A 229 -25.80 -16.52 33.23
C GLY A 229 -26.21 -15.59 34.37
N GLY A 230 -25.41 -14.58 34.72
CA GLY A 230 -25.69 -13.60 35.79
C GLY A 230 -25.78 -12.16 35.28
N SER A 231 -25.97 -11.21 36.21
CA SER A 231 -26.03 -9.77 35.94
C SER A 231 -24.88 -8.98 36.56
N THR A 232 -23.91 -9.67 37.16
CA THR A 232 -22.73 -9.08 37.80
C THR A 232 -21.61 -8.95 36.80
N GLY A 233 -21.02 -7.75 36.65
CA GLY A 233 -19.91 -7.55 35.73
C GLY A 233 -19.61 -6.08 35.46
N GLN A 234 -18.95 -5.83 34.34
CA GLN A 234 -18.45 -4.52 33.93
C GLN A 234 -18.65 -4.28 32.44
N ARG A 235 -18.62 -3.00 32.06
CA ARG A 235 -18.55 -2.52 30.69
C ARG A 235 -17.56 -1.38 30.58
N GLY A 236 -16.74 -1.42 29.54
CA GLY A 236 -15.88 -0.32 29.10
C GLY A 236 -16.27 0.11 27.69
N THR A 237 -16.22 1.40 27.41
CA THR A 237 -16.33 1.94 26.05
C THR A 237 -15.21 2.93 25.79
N LEU A 238 -14.72 2.95 24.56
CA LEU A 238 -13.74 3.93 24.08
C LEU A 238 -14.13 4.36 22.68
N ASP A 239 -14.51 5.62 22.54
CA ASP A 239 -14.74 6.28 21.27
C ASP A 239 -13.52 7.16 20.98
N VAL A 240 -12.94 7.04 19.79
CA VAL A 240 -11.79 7.82 19.31
C VAL A 240 -12.13 8.41 17.95
N THR A 241 -11.88 9.70 17.77
CA THR A 241 -11.94 10.39 16.48
C THR A 241 -10.57 10.98 16.20
N ILE A 242 -10.05 10.72 15.01
CA ILE A 242 -8.76 11.21 14.53
C ILE A 242 -9.01 12.01 13.27
N THR A 243 -8.50 13.22 13.27
CA THR A 243 -8.52 14.11 12.12
C THR A 243 -7.11 14.56 11.81
N GLY A 244 -6.81 14.86 10.56
CA GLY A 244 -5.58 15.57 10.27
C GLY A 244 -5.51 16.17 8.88
N GLU A 245 -4.45 16.93 8.69
CA GLU A 245 -4.21 17.73 7.50
C GLU A 245 -2.98 17.19 6.76
N VAL A 246 -3.11 17.05 5.45
CA VAL A 246 -2.07 16.57 4.56
C VAL A 246 -1.52 17.73 3.75
N ASP A 247 -0.20 17.86 3.69
CA ASP A 247 0.46 18.91 2.92
C ASP A 247 0.58 18.59 1.43
N ASP A 248 1.11 19.56 0.66
CA ASP A 248 1.25 19.43 -0.79
C ASP A 248 2.25 18.34 -1.22
N ASP A 249 2.97 17.73 -0.28
CA ASP A 249 3.91 16.63 -0.50
C ASP A 249 3.34 15.25 -0.12
N ALA A 250 2.04 15.19 0.21
CA ALA A 250 1.33 14.02 0.69
C ALA A 250 1.90 13.48 2.02
N THR A 251 2.32 14.40 2.90
CA THR A 251 2.78 14.08 4.25
C THR A 251 1.85 14.70 5.28
N LEU A 252 1.80 14.07 6.45
CA LEU A 252 0.96 14.50 7.55
C LEU A 252 1.50 15.81 8.15
N ALA A 253 0.78 16.92 7.95
CA ALA A 253 1.14 18.24 8.46
C ALA A 253 0.71 18.43 9.92
N SER A 254 -0.49 17.96 10.25
CA SER A 254 -1.03 17.99 11.61
C SER A 254 -1.98 16.83 11.85
N THR A 255 -2.19 16.51 13.13
CA THR A 255 -3.17 15.51 13.56
C THR A 255 -3.75 15.98 14.86
N ASP A 256 -5.05 15.87 14.98
CA ASP A 256 -5.77 16.01 16.24
C ASP A 256 -6.51 14.70 16.49
N ALA A 257 -6.56 14.29 17.75
CA ALA A 257 -7.28 13.08 18.14
C ALA A 257 -8.07 13.37 19.42
N GLU A 258 -9.35 13.06 19.40
CA GLU A 258 -10.25 13.21 20.52
C GLU A 258 -10.71 11.84 20.98
N TYR A 259 -10.91 11.69 22.29
CA TYR A 259 -11.44 10.46 22.84
C TYR A 259 -12.47 10.69 23.93
N ARG A 260 -13.33 9.68 24.09
CA ARG A 260 -14.19 9.51 25.24
C ARG A 260 -14.13 8.07 25.70
N MET A 261 -13.77 7.88 26.96
CA MET A 261 -13.68 6.58 27.60
C MET A 261 -14.68 6.53 28.74
N GLN A 262 -15.46 5.44 28.82
CA GLN A 262 -16.40 5.22 29.91
C GLN A 262 -16.18 3.82 30.48
N TYR A 263 -16.14 3.73 31.81
CA TYR A 263 -16.21 2.49 32.54
C TYR A 263 -17.41 2.50 33.46
N ALA A 264 -18.12 1.39 33.49
CA ALA A 264 -19.24 1.16 34.39
C ALA A 264 -19.12 -0.26 34.94
N ASP A 265 -19.38 -0.44 36.22
CA ASP A 265 -19.69 -1.75 36.77
C ASP A 265 -21.17 -1.89 37.13
N PHE A 266 -21.65 -3.13 37.15
CA PHE A 266 -23.03 -3.47 37.44
C PHE A 266 -23.05 -4.54 38.53
N ALA A 267 -23.01 -4.08 39.79
CA ALA A 267 -23.24 -4.92 40.96
C ALA A 267 -24.41 -4.35 41.78
N ASN A 268 -25.54 -5.06 41.85
CA ASN A 268 -26.62 -4.83 42.83
C ASN A 268 -27.01 -3.34 43.07
N SER A 269 -27.06 -2.52 42.01
CA SER A 269 -27.42 -1.08 42.05
C SER A 269 -26.44 -0.15 42.80
N LYS A 270 -25.19 -0.56 43.05
CA LYS A 270 -24.15 0.26 43.72
C LYS A 270 -22.93 0.56 42.84
N GLY A 271 -23.04 0.35 41.54
CA GLY A 271 -21.87 0.32 40.68
C GLY A 271 -21.14 1.65 40.53
N GLY A 272 -19.81 1.53 40.42
CA GLY A 272 -18.88 2.57 40.06
C GLY A 272 -19.02 2.97 38.58
N PHE A 273 -18.81 4.25 38.31
CA PHE A 273 -18.76 4.78 36.94
C PHE A 273 -17.66 5.83 36.83
N VAL A 274 -16.90 5.79 35.74
CA VAL A 274 -15.90 6.80 35.38
C VAL A 274 -16.08 7.15 33.90
N ASP A 275 -16.22 8.44 33.59
CA ASP A 275 -16.25 8.99 32.23
C ASP A 275 -15.15 10.02 32.08
N VAL A 276 -14.25 9.78 31.13
CA VAL A 276 -13.12 10.64 30.82
C VAL A 276 -13.17 10.99 29.35
N SER A 277 -12.91 12.24 29.02
CA SER A 277 -12.61 12.66 27.65
C SER A 277 -11.30 13.43 27.59
N GLY A 278 -10.69 13.49 26.42
CA GLY A 278 -9.51 14.29 26.21
C GLY A 278 -9.19 14.47 24.74
N ALA A 279 -8.18 15.28 24.48
CA ALA A 279 -7.73 15.58 23.13
C ALA A 279 -6.19 15.67 23.06
N LEU A 280 -5.65 15.18 21.95
CA LEU A 280 -4.27 15.27 21.53
C LEU A 280 -4.18 16.18 20.30
N SER A 281 -3.11 16.95 20.22
CA SER A 281 -2.70 17.65 18.99
C SER A 281 -1.25 17.32 18.70
N GLY A 282 -1.06 16.47 17.71
CA GLY A 282 0.18 15.72 17.48
C GLY A 282 0.61 15.02 18.77
N PRO A 283 1.81 15.33 19.30
CA PRO A 283 2.30 14.70 20.52
C PRO A 283 1.80 15.32 21.83
N LYS A 284 1.04 16.41 21.77
CA LYS A 284 0.70 17.22 22.95
C LYS A 284 -0.70 16.89 23.43
N ALA A 285 -0.84 16.54 24.70
CA ALA A 285 -2.11 16.53 25.42
C ALA A 285 -2.65 17.97 25.48
N ARG A 286 -3.76 18.24 24.78
CA ARG A 286 -4.45 19.53 24.82
C ARG A 286 -5.44 19.63 25.96
N SER A 287 -6.13 18.53 26.23
CA SER A 287 -7.16 18.47 27.26
C SER A 287 -7.32 17.05 27.77
N ALA A 288 -7.72 16.96 29.03
CA ALA A 288 -8.21 15.73 29.65
C ALA A 288 -9.17 16.15 30.76
N THR A 289 -10.30 15.49 30.87
CA THR A 289 -11.38 15.87 31.78
C THR A 289 -12.04 14.63 32.33
N LEU A 290 -12.20 14.60 33.65
CA LEU A 290 -13.05 13.65 34.35
C LEU A 290 -14.48 14.19 34.32
N ASN A 291 -15.28 13.72 33.36
CA ASN A 291 -16.61 14.26 33.08
C ASN A 291 -17.63 13.94 34.17
N ARG A 292 -17.61 12.67 34.62
CA ARG A 292 -18.53 12.18 35.65
C ARG A 292 -17.94 11.00 36.38
N THR A 293 -18.16 10.97 37.67
CA THR A 293 -17.94 9.80 38.53
C THR A 293 -19.19 9.45 39.31
N GLY A 294 -19.40 8.16 39.59
CA GLY A 294 -20.51 7.66 40.41
C GLY A 294 -20.08 6.41 41.18
N GLY A 295 -20.72 6.13 42.32
CA GLY A 295 -20.41 4.92 43.12
C GLY A 295 -19.10 4.98 43.94
N THR A 296 -18.55 6.17 44.22
CA THR A 296 -17.24 6.36 44.90
C THR A 296 -16.09 5.61 44.21
N PRO A 297 -15.79 5.89 42.93
CA PRO A 297 -14.65 5.29 42.27
C PRO A 297 -13.38 5.79 42.95
N ASN A 298 -12.47 4.88 43.31
CA ASN A 298 -11.27 5.27 44.03
C ASN A 298 -10.31 6.07 43.12
N ALA A 299 -9.39 6.83 43.73
CA ALA A 299 -8.48 7.71 43.00
C ALA A 299 -7.61 6.96 41.97
N GLY A 300 -7.23 5.72 42.25
CA GLY A 300 -6.44 4.89 41.34
C GLY A 300 -7.18 4.54 40.05
N MET A 301 -8.49 4.30 40.12
CA MET A 301 -9.32 4.04 38.94
C MET A 301 -9.41 5.29 38.04
N GLN A 302 -9.62 6.46 38.64
CA GLN A 302 -9.68 7.73 37.90
C GLN A 302 -8.34 8.02 37.22
N GLU A 303 -7.23 7.86 37.94
CA GLU A 303 -5.88 8.04 37.42
C GLU A 303 -5.58 7.09 36.25
N THR A 304 -5.91 5.80 36.41
CA THR A 304 -5.65 4.81 35.35
C THR A 304 -6.55 5.00 34.14
N ALA A 305 -7.81 5.43 34.33
CA ALA A 305 -8.71 5.75 33.21
C ALA A 305 -8.22 6.98 32.42
N VAL A 306 -7.75 8.04 33.10
CA VAL A 306 -7.18 9.24 32.45
C VAL A 306 -5.91 8.89 31.69
N ALA A 307 -4.97 8.20 32.35
CA ALA A 307 -3.73 7.75 31.74
C ALA A 307 -3.98 6.80 30.55
N GLY A 308 -4.85 5.80 30.75
CA GLY A 308 -5.20 4.79 29.75
C GLY A 308 -5.84 5.41 28.52
N GLY A 309 -6.86 6.26 28.69
CA GLY A 309 -7.53 6.93 27.58
C GLY A 309 -6.58 7.77 26.72
N MET A 310 -5.68 8.52 27.35
CA MET A 310 -4.69 9.33 26.63
C MET A 310 -3.67 8.46 25.86
N LEU A 311 -3.11 7.44 26.52
CA LEU A 311 -2.11 6.57 25.90
C LEU A 311 -2.70 5.68 24.78
N TYR A 312 -3.95 5.24 24.93
CA TYR A 312 -4.70 4.54 23.89
C TYR A 312 -4.91 5.41 22.66
N THR A 313 -5.41 6.62 22.87
CA THR A 313 -5.66 7.57 21.77
C THR A 313 -4.36 7.89 21.04
N MET A 314 -3.26 8.08 21.76
CA MET A 314 -1.95 8.29 21.18
C MET A 314 -1.51 7.11 20.30
N LEU A 315 -1.66 5.86 20.78
CA LEU A 315 -1.27 4.67 20.04
C LEU A 315 -2.10 4.50 18.76
N VAL A 316 -3.43 4.63 18.85
CA VAL A 316 -4.31 4.50 17.67
C VAL A 316 -4.08 5.64 16.70
N ALA A 317 -3.95 6.88 17.16
CA ALA A 317 -3.62 8.01 16.29
C ALA A 317 -2.33 7.75 15.52
N SER A 318 -1.25 7.33 16.20
CA SER A 318 0.04 7.02 15.58
C SER A 318 -0.04 5.89 14.54
N ASN A 319 -0.79 4.83 14.84
CA ASN A 319 -0.89 3.67 13.95
C ASN A 319 -1.78 3.99 12.73
N VAL A 320 -2.93 4.61 12.95
CA VAL A 320 -3.87 4.99 11.90
C VAL A 320 -3.26 6.02 10.96
N THR A 321 -2.61 7.07 11.48
CA THR A 321 -2.00 8.10 10.62
C THR A 321 -0.87 7.55 9.78
N ARG A 322 -0.05 6.64 10.33
CA ARG A 322 1.01 5.95 9.59
C ARG A 322 0.44 5.06 8.47
N ALA A 323 -0.63 4.33 8.75
CA ALA A 323 -1.31 3.51 7.75
C ALA A 323 -1.91 4.39 6.64
N ALA A 324 -2.58 5.49 7.02
CA ALA A 324 -3.15 6.44 6.08
C ALA A 324 -2.07 7.09 5.19
N GLU A 325 -0.96 7.54 5.77
CA GLU A 325 0.16 8.13 5.02
C GLU A 325 0.76 7.16 4.00
N LYS A 326 0.98 5.90 4.37
CA LYS A 326 1.36 4.85 3.40
C LYS A 326 0.34 4.73 2.27
N GLY A 327 -0.95 4.80 2.60
CA GLY A 327 -2.06 4.80 1.64
C GLY A 327 -2.00 5.99 0.66
N TRP A 328 -1.73 7.20 1.16
CA TRP A 328 -1.60 8.40 0.32
C TRP A 328 -0.40 8.31 -0.63
N GLN A 329 0.70 7.70 -0.16
CA GLN A 329 1.94 7.57 -0.90
C GLN A 329 1.94 6.42 -1.94
N SER A 330 0.95 5.52 -1.89
CA SER A 330 0.91 4.30 -2.72
C SER A 330 0.31 4.51 -4.12
N GLY A 331 -0.31 5.65 -4.42
CA GLY A 331 -1.11 5.82 -5.65
C GLY A 331 -2.57 5.42 -5.51
N ARG A 332 -3.02 5.12 -4.29
CA ARG A 332 -4.42 4.80 -3.98
C ARG A 332 -5.38 5.93 -4.33
N CYS A 333 -5.06 7.14 -3.89
CA CYS A 333 -5.99 8.27 -3.91
C CYS A 333 -5.88 9.13 -5.17
N VAL A 334 -4.72 9.08 -5.85
CA VAL A 334 -4.40 9.90 -7.02
C VAL A 334 -3.98 9.00 -8.18
N ILE A 335 -4.39 9.37 -9.39
CA ILE A 335 -3.95 8.75 -10.64
C ILE A 335 -3.25 9.78 -11.52
N LEU A 336 -2.22 9.33 -12.22
CA LEU A 336 -1.51 10.12 -13.22
C LEU A 336 -1.51 9.35 -14.55
N LYS A 337 -2.20 9.90 -15.55
CA LYS A 337 -2.26 9.36 -16.92
C LYS A 337 -1.63 10.37 -17.88
N PRO A 338 -0.29 10.43 -17.94
CA PRO A 338 0.37 11.45 -18.72
C PRO A 338 0.23 11.17 -20.21
N THR A 339 0.10 12.22 -21.02
CA THR A 339 -0.05 12.13 -22.49
C THR A 339 1.10 12.85 -23.17
N ALA A 340 1.48 12.43 -24.39
CA ALA A 340 2.58 13.03 -25.13
C ALA A 340 2.15 13.46 -26.55
N ALA A 341 2.64 14.61 -27.01
CA ALA A 341 2.37 15.17 -28.34
C ALA A 341 3.63 15.84 -28.95
N PRO A 342 4.13 15.40 -30.13
CA PRO A 342 3.75 14.17 -30.84
C PRO A 342 3.87 12.93 -29.95
N GLY A 343 3.14 11.86 -30.28
CA GLY A 343 3.05 10.64 -29.47
C GLY A 343 4.42 10.02 -29.15
N PRO A 344 4.49 9.12 -28.16
CA PRO A 344 5.78 8.68 -27.63
C PRO A 344 6.57 7.75 -28.56
N LYS A 345 5.93 7.22 -29.60
CA LYS A 345 6.51 6.22 -30.50
C LYS A 345 6.96 6.83 -31.80
N ARG A 346 8.05 6.29 -32.38
CA ARG A 346 8.57 6.68 -33.70
C ARG A 346 8.89 8.18 -33.80
N LEU A 347 9.40 8.78 -32.73
CA LEU A 347 9.89 10.14 -32.79
C LEU A 347 11.07 10.21 -33.76
N LYS A 348 11.18 11.31 -34.51
CA LYS A 348 12.39 11.57 -35.29
C LYS A 348 13.57 11.74 -34.31
N PRO A 349 14.78 11.30 -34.66
CA PRO A 349 15.96 11.58 -33.83
C PRO A 349 16.11 13.07 -33.52
N GLY A 350 16.41 13.41 -32.27
CA GLY A 350 16.50 14.78 -31.76
C GLY A 350 15.18 15.55 -31.67
N ALA A 351 14.05 14.95 -32.06
CA ALA A 351 12.75 15.61 -32.00
C ALA A 351 12.28 15.83 -30.56
N THR A 352 11.42 16.82 -30.38
CA THR A 352 10.80 17.11 -29.10
C THR A 352 9.37 16.57 -29.04
N SER A 353 8.96 16.15 -27.84
CA SER A 353 7.58 15.78 -27.52
C SER A 353 7.16 16.45 -26.21
N THR A 354 5.99 17.06 -26.23
CA THR A 354 5.38 17.70 -25.06
C THR A 354 4.61 16.67 -24.26
N ILE A 355 4.98 16.49 -22.99
CA ILE A 355 4.29 15.65 -22.02
C ILE A 355 3.36 16.52 -21.20
N ASN A 356 2.06 16.19 -21.17
CA ASN A 356 1.08 16.77 -20.26
C ASN A 356 0.79 15.79 -19.13
N ALA A 357 0.91 16.27 -17.90
CA ALA A 357 0.78 15.51 -16.67
C ALA A 357 -0.27 16.15 -15.77
N ALA A 358 -1.47 15.57 -15.79
CA ALA A 358 -2.65 16.11 -15.12
C ALA A 358 -3.14 15.09 -14.06
N PRO A 359 -2.63 15.14 -12.82
CA PRO A 359 -3.03 14.20 -11.78
C PRO A 359 -4.50 14.43 -11.40
N ARG A 360 -5.24 13.33 -11.20
CA ARG A 360 -6.67 13.35 -10.86
C ARG A 360 -6.94 12.50 -9.64
N SER A 361 -7.95 12.87 -8.87
CA SER A 361 -8.42 12.03 -7.78
C SER A 361 -9.07 10.79 -8.35
N ARG A 362 -8.86 9.66 -7.69
CA ARG A 362 -9.52 8.41 -8.05
C ARG A 362 -10.92 8.25 -7.45
N ILE A 363 -11.33 9.20 -6.59
CA ILE A 363 -12.65 9.19 -5.94
C ILE A 363 -13.65 9.98 -6.78
N ASP A 364 -13.35 11.25 -7.06
CA ASP A 364 -14.25 12.18 -7.74
C ASP A 364 -13.81 12.56 -9.17
N GLY A 365 -12.63 12.10 -9.60
CA GLY A 365 -12.06 12.45 -10.92
C GLY A 365 -11.56 13.90 -11.03
N GLY A 366 -11.67 14.71 -9.97
CA GLY A 366 -11.32 16.11 -9.96
C GLY A 366 -9.80 16.37 -9.98
N PRO A 367 -9.36 17.60 -10.30
CA PRO A 367 -7.95 17.99 -10.19
C PRO A 367 -7.51 17.97 -8.73
N VAL A 368 -6.32 17.40 -8.47
CA VAL A 368 -5.76 17.31 -7.10
C VAL A 368 -4.82 18.46 -6.75
N GLY A 369 -4.47 19.32 -7.71
CA GLY A 369 -3.49 20.38 -7.53
C GLY A 369 -2.08 19.86 -7.22
N GLY A 370 -1.33 20.58 -6.40
CA GLY A 370 0.03 20.22 -6.02
C GLY A 370 1.05 20.39 -7.15
N SER A 371 2.00 19.46 -7.24
CA SER A 371 3.11 19.53 -8.18
C SER A 371 3.40 18.19 -8.87
N VAL A 372 4.02 18.25 -10.03
CA VAL A 372 4.56 17.11 -10.77
C VAL A 372 6.05 17.32 -10.98
N LYS A 373 6.85 16.26 -10.81
CA LYS A 373 8.27 16.21 -11.14
C LYS A 373 8.49 15.18 -12.24
N ALA A 374 9.29 15.52 -13.25
CA ALA A 374 9.69 14.59 -14.31
C ALA A 374 11.20 14.33 -14.28
N ASN A 375 11.62 13.08 -14.46
CA ASN A 375 13.02 12.70 -14.57
C ASN A 375 13.21 11.77 -15.77
N LEU A 376 14.33 11.91 -16.46
CA LEU A 376 14.77 10.95 -17.47
C LEU A 376 15.49 9.81 -16.75
N THR A 377 14.90 8.61 -16.75
CA THR A 377 15.42 7.46 -15.97
C THR A 377 16.20 6.47 -16.82
N ALA A 378 16.01 6.49 -18.14
CA ALA A 378 16.76 5.66 -19.09
C ALA A 378 16.79 6.33 -20.45
N GLY A 379 17.89 6.17 -21.18
CA GLY A 379 18.04 6.66 -22.56
C GLY A 379 17.67 8.14 -22.73
N GLY A 380 17.13 8.51 -23.89
CA GLY A 380 16.74 9.90 -24.21
C GLY A 380 17.90 10.89 -24.31
N ALA A 381 17.59 12.10 -24.77
CA ALA A 381 18.55 13.21 -24.71
C ALA A 381 18.31 14.11 -23.49
N ALA A 382 17.05 14.53 -23.26
CA ALA A 382 16.71 15.39 -22.12
C ALA A 382 15.21 15.35 -21.79
N VAL A 383 14.86 15.78 -20.57
CA VAL A 383 13.52 16.24 -20.20
C VAL A 383 13.64 17.61 -19.53
N LYS A 384 12.73 18.55 -19.81
CA LYS A 384 12.75 19.91 -19.26
C LYS A 384 11.36 20.35 -18.76
N PRO A 385 11.27 20.99 -17.57
CA PRO A 385 12.31 21.07 -16.56
C PRO A 385 12.57 19.71 -15.90
N ALA A 386 13.82 19.24 -15.89
CA ALA A 386 14.19 18.00 -15.20
C ALA A 386 14.22 18.22 -13.69
N GLY A 387 13.70 17.25 -12.95
CA GLY A 387 13.86 17.14 -11.51
C GLY A 387 13.20 18.23 -10.67
N SER A 388 12.53 19.19 -11.31
CA SER A 388 11.90 20.34 -10.65
C SER A 388 10.43 20.08 -10.41
N LYS A 389 9.89 20.62 -9.30
CA LYS A 389 8.46 20.63 -9.02
C LYS A 389 7.78 21.66 -9.92
N VAL A 390 6.86 21.21 -10.79
CA VAL A 390 6.03 22.05 -11.65
C VAL A 390 4.60 21.98 -11.15
N LYS A 391 3.90 23.11 -11.01
CA LYS A 391 2.50 23.12 -10.55
C LYS A 391 1.62 22.29 -11.49
N ALA A 392 0.74 21.46 -10.92
CA ALA A 392 -0.26 20.72 -11.69
C ALA A 392 -1.38 21.63 -12.20
N ASP A 393 -1.92 21.45 -13.41
CA ASP A 393 -1.54 20.48 -14.45
C ASP A 393 -0.23 20.89 -15.14
N ALA A 394 0.74 19.96 -15.17
CA ALA A 394 2.12 20.28 -15.53
C ALA A 394 2.44 19.87 -16.97
N THR A 395 3.31 20.65 -17.61
CA THR A 395 3.83 20.36 -18.95
C THR A 395 5.35 20.22 -18.91
N PHE A 396 5.88 19.20 -19.58
CA PHE A 396 7.31 18.95 -19.75
C PHE A 396 7.65 18.77 -21.23
N ALA A 397 8.88 19.12 -21.62
CA ALA A 397 9.41 18.84 -22.95
C ALA A 397 10.42 17.71 -22.88
N TYR A 398 10.17 16.62 -23.59
CA TYR A 398 11.11 15.52 -23.81
C TYR A 398 11.85 15.73 -25.13
N THR A 399 13.15 15.43 -25.17
CA THR A 399 13.96 15.39 -26.39
C THR A 399 14.43 13.96 -26.62
N ALA A 400 14.07 13.43 -27.79
CA ALA A 400 14.46 12.09 -28.23
C ALA A 400 15.97 12.00 -28.46
N PRO A 401 16.58 10.80 -28.37
CA PRO A 401 17.97 10.60 -28.74
C PRO A 401 18.25 11.06 -30.18
N ASP A 402 19.48 11.51 -30.45
CA ASP A 402 19.89 11.98 -31.79
C ASP A 402 20.17 10.83 -32.78
N ALA A 403 19.97 9.58 -32.36
CA ALA A 403 20.14 8.39 -33.18
C ALA A 403 18.81 7.64 -33.40
N PRO A 404 18.60 7.01 -34.58
CA PRO A 404 17.47 6.12 -34.79
C PRO A 404 17.58 4.87 -33.90
N ASP A 405 16.45 4.18 -33.72
CA ASP A 405 16.34 2.91 -33.01
C ASP A 405 16.87 2.93 -31.57
N LYS A 406 16.66 4.07 -30.91
CA LYS A 406 16.92 4.28 -29.48
C LYS A 406 15.61 4.48 -28.73
N SER A 407 15.67 4.36 -27.41
CA SER A 407 14.56 4.61 -26.51
C SER A 407 14.93 5.62 -25.43
N GLY A 408 13.91 6.13 -24.74
CA GLY A 408 14.09 6.82 -23.47
C GLY A 408 12.84 6.72 -22.61
N THR A 409 13.02 6.69 -21.29
CA THR A 409 11.91 6.59 -20.34
C THR A 409 11.90 7.83 -19.46
N VAL A 410 10.75 8.51 -19.41
CA VAL A 410 10.50 9.62 -18.48
C VAL A 410 9.63 9.10 -17.35
N SER A 411 10.12 9.17 -16.12
CA SER A 411 9.32 8.96 -14.92
C SER A 411 8.69 10.26 -14.44
N LEU A 412 7.43 10.20 -14.04
CA LEU A 412 6.68 11.32 -13.49
C LEU A 412 6.17 10.95 -12.10
N GLU A 413 6.32 11.87 -11.16
CA GLU A 413 5.76 11.78 -9.81
C GLU A 413 4.95 13.04 -9.52
N ALA A 414 3.65 12.87 -9.30
CA ALA A 414 2.76 13.90 -8.82
C ALA A 414 2.62 13.79 -7.30
N ARG A 415 2.67 14.93 -6.59
CA ARG A 415 2.39 15.05 -5.15
C ARG A 415 1.37 16.15 -4.92
N SER A 416 0.45 15.90 -3.99
CA SER A 416 -0.60 16.83 -3.59
C SER A 416 -1.10 16.47 -2.19
N ARG A 417 -1.96 17.32 -1.62
CA ARG A 417 -2.67 17.04 -0.36
C ARG A 417 -3.56 15.79 -0.42
N ARG A 418 -3.93 15.34 -1.62
CA ARG A 418 -4.73 14.12 -1.81
C ARG A 418 -3.89 12.86 -1.95
N GLY A 419 -2.57 12.96 -2.05
CA GLY A 419 -1.67 11.82 -2.21
C GLY A 419 -0.65 11.96 -3.33
N VAL A 420 0.03 10.84 -3.59
CA VAL A 420 1.10 10.69 -4.58
C VAL A 420 0.59 9.85 -5.75
N ALA A 421 0.97 10.19 -6.97
CA ALA A 421 0.79 9.32 -8.14
C ALA A 421 2.09 9.24 -8.94
N LYS A 422 2.41 8.04 -9.43
CA LYS A 422 3.59 7.79 -10.26
C LYS A 422 3.15 7.27 -11.63
N ALA A 423 3.86 7.68 -12.67
CA ALA A 423 3.67 7.19 -14.03
C ALA A 423 5.00 7.20 -14.79
N SER A 424 5.05 6.48 -15.90
CA SER A 424 6.17 6.52 -16.83
C SER A 424 5.68 6.58 -18.27
N ILE A 425 6.43 7.26 -19.14
CA ILE A 425 6.23 7.23 -20.59
C ILE A 425 7.51 6.74 -21.24
N ASP A 426 7.36 5.70 -22.07
CA ASP A 426 8.45 5.15 -22.88
C ASP A 426 8.42 5.71 -24.29
N PHE A 427 9.42 6.51 -24.59
CA PHE A 427 9.69 7.07 -25.89
C PHE A 427 10.61 6.19 -26.74
N ASP A 428 10.46 6.25 -28.05
CA ASP A 428 11.44 5.67 -28.98
C ASP A 428 11.59 6.44 -30.29
N THR A 429 12.77 6.29 -30.87
CA THR A 429 13.14 6.70 -32.24
C THR A 429 13.16 5.49 -33.18
N LYS A 430 12.46 4.40 -32.81
CA LYS A 430 12.36 3.21 -33.65
C LYS A 430 11.74 3.62 -34.96
N GLN A 431 12.45 3.31 -36.04
CA GLN A 431 11.89 3.42 -37.36
C GLN A 431 10.94 2.22 -37.53
N GLY A 432 9.66 2.49 -37.78
CA GLY A 432 8.70 1.42 -38.09
C GLY A 432 9.15 0.63 -39.31
N GLY A 433 8.60 -0.57 -39.48
CA GLY A 433 8.80 -1.33 -40.71
C GLY A 433 8.16 -0.65 -41.91
N TYR A 434 8.44 -1.17 -43.10
CA TYR A 434 7.76 -0.78 -44.32
C TYR A 434 6.76 -1.84 -44.76
N VAL A 435 5.60 -1.41 -45.21
CA VAL A 435 4.67 -2.24 -45.97
C VAL A 435 5.11 -2.22 -47.43
N ALA A 436 5.49 -3.37 -47.95
CA ALA A 436 5.75 -3.56 -49.37
C ALA A 436 4.43 -3.74 -50.13
N GLY A 437 4.31 -3.07 -51.26
CA GLY A 437 3.16 -3.16 -52.15
C GLY A 437 3.54 -2.81 -53.59
N GLY A 438 2.91 -3.46 -54.57
CA GLY A 438 3.06 -3.09 -55.98
C GLY A 438 3.50 -4.25 -56.87
N GLY A 439 4.32 -3.94 -57.87
CA GLY A 439 4.69 -4.87 -58.93
C GLY A 439 3.71 -4.89 -60.12
N THR A 440 4.28 -4.96 -61.32
CA THR A 440 3.55 -4.85 -62.59
C THR A 440 2.98 -6.19 -63.02
N LYS A 441 3.84 -7.22 -63.14
CA LYS A 441 3.45 -8.57 -63.55
C LYS A 441 3.20 -9.53 -62.38
N VAL A 442 3.91 -9.31 -61.26
CA VAL A 442 3.75 -10.05 -60.01
C VAL A 442 3.34 -9.04 -58.95
N LYS A 443 2.18 -9.22 -58.32
CA LYS A 443 1.76 -8.38 -57.20
C LYS A 443 2.51 -8.82 -55.96
N VAL A 444 3.35 -7.92 -55.43
CA VAL A 444 4.18 -8.18 -54.26
C VAL A 444 3.59 -7.48 -53.05
N SER A 445 3.58 -8.19 -51.92
CA SER A 445 3.13 -7.67 -50.62
C SER A 445 3.95 -8.29 -49.48
N GLY A 446 4.06 -7.58 -48.37
CA GLY A 446 4.73 -8.07 -47.17
C GLY A 446 5.13 -6.94 -46.23
N LEU A 447 5.67 -7.31 -45.07
CA LEU A 447 6.25 -6.37 -44.12
C LEU A 447 7.76 -6.46 -44.20
N VAL A 448 8.43 -5.31 -44.12
CA VAL A 448 9.88 -5.18 -44.04
C VAL A 448 10.21 -4.50 -42.71
N PRO A 449 10.38 -5.28 -41.62
CA PRO A 449 10.58 -4.71 -40.29
C PRO A 449 11.86 -3.88 -40.17
N ASP A 450 12.90 -4.24 -40.93
CA ASP A 450 14.22 -3.60 -40.94
C ASP A 450 14.84 -3.78 -42.33
N LEU A 451 15.26 -2.69 -42.97
CA LEU A 451 15.90 -2.72 -44.30
C LEU A 451 17.31 -3.33 -44.28
N THR A 452 17.92 -3.49 -43.10
CA THR A 452 19.27 -4.03 -42.90
C THR A 452 19.30 -5.50 -42.50
N ALA A 453 18.15 -6.08 -42.12
CA ALA A 453 18.01 -7.48 -41.76
C ALA A 453 17.35 -8.29 -42.89
N PRO A 454 17.61 -9.61 -43.01
CA PRO A 454 16.89 -10.45 -43.97
C PRO A 454 15.36 -10.36 -43.82
N PHE A 455 14.64 -10.32 -44.95
CA PHE A 455 13.18 -10.25 -44.98
C PHE A 455 12.60 -10.99 -46.19
N ASP A 456 11.34 -11.41 -46.08
CA ASP A 456 10.62 -12.11 -47.14
C ASP A 456 9.42 -11.29 -47.63
N LEU A 457 9.20 -11.26 -48.95
CA LEU A 457 7.99 -10.71 -49.55
C LEU A 457 7.25 -11.78 -50.35
N LYS A 458 5.92 -11.71 -50.36
CA LYS A 458 5.06 -12.64 -51.10
C LYS A 458 4.63 -12.01 -52.43
N GLY A 459 4.89 -12.71 -53.51
CA GLY A 459 4.42 -12.41 -54.85
C GLY A 459 3.25 -13.31 -55.27
N ALA A 460 2.28 -12.75 -55.97
CA ALA A 460 1.21 -13.50 -56.63
C ALA A 460 0.96 -12.96 -58.04
N GLY A 461 0.68 -13.87 -58.98
CA GLY A 461 0.22 -13.55 -60.33
C GLY A 461 -0.86 -14.55 -60.78
N THR A 462 -1.35 -14.43 -62.01
CA THR A 462 -2.42 -15.31 -62.51
C THR A 462 -1.97 -16.77 -62.53
N GLY A 463 -2.46 -17.57 -61.58
CA GLY A 463 -2.19 -19.00 -61.49
C GLY A 463 -0.86 -19.40 -60.84
N PHE A 464 -0.12 -18.48 -60.21
CA PHE A 464 1.14 -18.79 -59.53
C PHE A 464 1.41 -17.91 -58.30
N THR A 465 2.22 -18.43 -57.38
CA THR A 465 2.72 -17.71 -56.20
C THR A 465 4.24 -17.80 -56.12
N VAL A 466 4.86 -16.79 -55.51
CA VAL A 466 6.32 -16.66 -55.36
C VAL A 466 6.62 -16.13 -53.96
N VAL A 467 7.69 -16.63 -53.35
CA VAL A 467 8.31 -16.03 -52.16
C VAL A 467 9.65 -15.45 -52.58
N TYR A 468 9.85 -14.16 -52.31
CA TYR A 468 11.11 -13.46 -52.50
C TYR A 468 11.82 -13.37 -51.15
N SER A 469 13.04 -13.91 -51.05
CA SER A 469 13.87 -13.83 -49.85
C SER A 469 15.03 -12.87 -50.08
N TYR A 470 15.07 -11.80 -49.29
CA TYR A 470 16.06 -10.73 -49.41
C TYR A 470 17.14 -10.89 -48.36
N SER A 471 18.40 -10.74 -48.79
CA SER A 471 19.59 -10.72 -47.94
C SER A 471 20.28 -9.37 -48.12
N PRO A 472 19.93 -8.35 -47.32
CA PRO A 472 20.57 -7.04 -47.39
C PRO A 472 22.07 -7.11 -47.15
N THR A 473 22.82 -6.29 -47.86
CA THR A 473 24.21 -5.95 -47.51
C THR A 473 24.30 -4.53 -46.95
N SER A 474 23.22 -3.75 -47.05
CA SER A 474 23.03 -2.41 -46.51
C SER A 474 21.53 -2.07 -46.48
N ALA A 475 21.13 -0.96 -45.84
CA ALA A 475 19.74 -0.48 -45.86
C ALA A 475 19.20 -0.14 -47.26
N THR A 476 20.07 0.03 -48.26
CA THR A 476 19.66 0.46 -49.62
C THR A 476 19.88 -0.59 -50.70
N GLY A 477 20.26 -1.82 -50.33
CA GLY A 477 20.44 -2.88 -51.31
C GLY A 477 21.06 -4.16 -50.78
N GLY A 478 20.99 -5.20 -51.61
CA GLY A 478 21.53 -6.51 -51.31
C GLY A 478 21.22 -7.52 -52.41
N LYS A 479 21.19 -8.79 -52.03
CA LYS A 479 20.82 -9.90 -52.91
C LYS A 479 19.41 -10.37 -52.59
N TYR A 480 18.77 -11.01 -53.55
CA TYR A 480 17.54 -11.73 -53.29
C TYR A 480 17.53 -13.07 -54.04
N THR A 481 16.81 -14.03 -53.50
CA THR A 481 16.39 -15.25 -54.19
C THR A 481 14.88 -15.28 -54.26
N TYR A 482 14.34 -16.07 -55.17
CA TYR A 482 12.91 -16.38 -55.13
C TYR A 482 12.65 -17.81 -55.54
N ALA A 483 11.59 -18.37 -54.96
CA ALA A 483 11.04 -19.66 -55.30
C ALA A 483 9.52 -19.56 -55.42
N GLY A 484 8.94 -20.23 -56.41
CA GLY A 484 7.51 -20.18 -56.64
C GLY A 484 7.00 -21.39 -57.41
N SER A 485 5.68 -21.51 -57.47
CA SER A 485 5.00 -22.57 -58.21
C SER A 485 3.63 -22.11 -58.71
N GLY A 486 3.19 -22.72 -59.80
CA GLY A 486 1.90 -22.44 -60.43
C GLY A 486 1.71 -23.20 -61.75
N GLY A 487 0.47 -23.59 -62.06
CA GLY A 487 0.14 -24.29 -63.31
C GLY A 487 0.93 -25.59 -63.56
N GLY A 488 1.35 -26.30 -62.51
CA GLY A 488 2.17 -27.53 -62.61
C GLY A 488 3.67 -27.29 -62.83
N ALA A 489 4.13 -26.03 -62.89
CA ALA A 489 5.53 -25.66 -63.02
C ALA A 489 6.10 -25.08 -61.72
N THR A 490 7.41 -25.21 -61.53
CA THR A 490 8.17 -24.55 -60.47
C THR A 490 9.10 -23.51 -61.08
N MET A 491 9.32 -22.42 -60.34
CA MET A 491 10.21 -21.34 -60.75
C MET A 491 11.17 -20.98 -59.63
N GLN A 492 12.41 -20.67 -60.02
CA GLN A 492 13.43 -20.20 -59.09
C GLN A 492 14.33 -19.16 -59.78
N GLY A 493 14.87 -18.25 -58.99
CA GLY A 493 15.81 -17.27 -59.50
C GLY A 493 16.52 -16.52 -58.40
N ALA A 494 17.46 -15.69 -58.82
CA ALA A 494 18.25 -14.85 -57.93
C ALA A 494 18.69 -13.57 -58.64
N GLY A 495 19.00 -12.56 -57.85
CA GLY A 495 19.46 -11.28 -58.37
C GLY A 495 19.92 -10.34 -57.27
N THR A 496 19.97 -9.07 -57.63
CA THR A 496 20.25 -7.96 -56.72
C THR A 496 19.07 -7.01 -56.67
N TYR A 497 18.97 -6.26 -55.59
CA TYR A 497 17.98 -5.20 -55.46
C TYR A 497 18.63 -3.92 -54.94
N ARG A 498 17.99 -2.80 -55.24
CA ARG A 498 18.35 -1.46 -54.77
C ARG A 498 17.10 -0.74 -54.29
N ILE A 499 17.21 -0.06 -53.16
CA ILE A 499 16.18 0.81 -52.61
C ILE A 499 16.59 2.26 -52.85
N THR A 500 15.65 3.07 -53.30
CA THR A 500 15.83 4.51 -53.60
C THR A 500 14.60 5.30 -53.15
N GLY A 501 14.69 6.62 -53.13
CA GLY A 501 13.63 7.51 -52.64
C GLY A 501 13.84 7.94 -51.20
N ASP A 502 12.85 8.64 -50.65
CA ASP A 502 12.89 9.24 -49.33
C ASP A 502 11.68 8.79 -48.48
N ASP A 503 11.88 8.71 -47.17
CA ASP A 503 10.81 8.38 -46.23
C ASP A 503 9.60 9.35 -46.36
N PRO A 504 8.34 8.87 -46.33
CA PRO A 504 7.89 7.52 -45.95
C PRO A 504 7.72 6.55 -47.12
N VAL A 505 8.10 6.93 -48.35
CA VAL A 505 7.87 6.11 -49.55
C VAL A 505 9.17 5.82 -50.28
N LEU A 506 9.61 4.57 -50.18
CA LEU A 506 10.79 4.08 -50.89
C LEU A 506 10.39 3.22 -52.09
N THR A 507 11.32 3.07 -53.02
CA THR A 507 11.19 2.24 -54.21
C THR A 507 12.26 1.17 -54.20
N LEU A 508 11.85 -0.09 -54.05
CA LEU A 508 12.70 -1.28 -54.18
C LEU A 508 12.65 -1.77 -55.63
N THR A 509 13.76 -1.63 -56.34
CA THR A 509 13.95 -2.17 -57.69
C THR A 509 14.81 -3.41 -57.63
N GLN A 510 14.28 -4.55 -58.06
CA GLN A 510 15.00 -5.82 -58.11
C GLN A 510 15.25 -6.24 -59.56
N THR A 511 16.47 -6.70 -59.84
CA THR A 511 16.90 -7.20 -61.15
C THR A 511 17.61 -8.54 -61.00
N GLY A 512 17.18 -9.55 -61.74
CA GLY A 512 17.74 -10.88 -61.63
C GLY A 512 17.42 -11.78 -62.81
N ASN A 513 17.92 -12.99 -62.75
CA ASN A 513 17.59 -14.05 -63.70
C ASN A 513 16.76 -15.11 -62.96
N GLY A 514 15.80 -15.70 -63.65
CA GLY A 514 15.15 -16.88 -63.12
C GLY A 514 14.65 -17.79 -64.23
N CYS A 515 14.43 -19.03 -63.84
CA CYS A 515 14.12 -20.14 -64.71
C CYS A 515 12.84 -20.81 -64.24
N VAL A 516 12.03 -21.24 -65.19
CA VAL A 516 10.93 -22.19 -64.94
C VAL A 516 11.48 -23.59 -65.24
N ASN A 517 11.09 -24.59 -64.46
CA ASN A 517 11.52 -25.98 -64.62
C ASN A 517 11.18 -26.62 -65.99
N VAL A 518 10.41 -25.92 -66.84
CA VAL A 518 10.19 -26.23 -68.26
C VAL A 518 11.24 -25.62 -69.21
N GLY A 519 12.42 -25.26 -68.70
CA GLY A 519 13.63 -24.97 -69.49
C GLY A 519 13.80 -23.53 -69.99
N THR A 520 12.90 -22.60 -69.63
CA THR A 520 13.01 -21.19 -70.05
C THR A 520 13.55 -20.33 -68.92
N CYS A 521 14.66 -19.62 -69.18
CA CYS A 521 15.21 -18.62 -68.27
C CYS A 521 15.03 -17.21 -68.87
N ALA A 522 14.71 -16.23 -68.03
CA ALA A 522 14.57 -14.85 -68.45
C ALA A 522 15.15 -13.88 -67.43
N ARG A 523 15.61 -12.73 -67.92
CA ARG A 523 15.94 -11.58 -67.07
C ARG A 523 14.64 -10.92 -66.63
N THR A 524 14.52 -10.66 -65.34
CA THR A 524 13.35 -10.03 -64.73
C THR A 524 13.75 -8.73 -64.05
N ALA A 525 12.86 -7.74 -64.12
CA ALA A 525 12.94 -6.50 -63.37
C ALA A 525 11.57 -6.24 -62.74
N ASN A 526 11.54 -5.98 -61.44
CA ASN A 526 10.31 -5.64 -60.71
C ASN A 526 10.57 -4.43 -59.83
N VAL A 527 9.53 -3.60 -59.71
CA VAL A 527 9.52 -2.40 -58.86
C VAL A 527 8.45 -2.56 -57.81
N ILE A 528 8.84 -2.42 -56.55
CA ILE A 528 8.00 -2.58 -55.36
C ILE A 528 8.06 -1.26 -54.59
N THR A 529 6.90 -0.72 -54.21
CA THR A 529 6.80 0.46 -53.34
C THR A 529 6.85 -0.01 -51.90
N LEU A 530 7.69 0.62 -51.08
CA LEU A 530 7.75 0.42 -49.64
C LEU A 530 7.17 1.66 -48.97
N THR A 531 6.11 1.51 -48.18
CA THR A 531 5.48 2.62 -47.44
C THR A 531 5.67 2.39 -45.95
N ARG A 532 6.20 3.36 -45.21
CA ARG A 532 6.40 3.23 -43.76
C ARG A 532 5.06 3.06 -43.03
N GLU A 533 5.04 2.13 -42.07
CA GLU A 533 3.89 1.83 -41.20
C GLU A 533 3.69 2.84 -40.05
#